data_AF-A0A353T566-F1
#
_entry.id   AF-A0A353T566-F1
#
_cell.length_a   1.000
_cell.length_b   1.000
_cell.length_c   1.000
_cell.angle_alpha   90.00
_cell.angle_beta   90.00
_cell.angle_gamma   90.00
#
_symmetry.space_group_name_H-M   'P 1'
#
loop_
_entity.id
_entity.type
_entity.pdbx_description
1 polymer ?
#
loop_
_entity_poly.entity_id
_entity_poly.type
_entity_poly.pdbx_seq_one_letter_code
_entity_poly.pdbx_strand_id
1 'polypeptide(L)'
;MRLLSYQAIAHGADTVLFFQLRASAAGVEKLHGAVISHVGHENTRVFQECAQLGRELKQLGKSVLDSRIHSEVAILFDWENWWAVELCSGPSRDLKYMDQVTQYYRLLYEQNISVDVVRPDDDLSPYKVVIAPLLYMVKPGVAGSIERFVGEGGTFLASFFSGMVDGNDRIFSGGAPGELRKVLGIWVEESDALFPSMRNSMVLKQPAGEEGREYECGLLCDIIHTETAKVLAVYGEDFYAGQPCFTVNQHGKGKAYYVGTEPEDSFLQDFMKSLCREKKIKAPIFVSKGVEVTQRWKEDQSYTFILNHGSTSAVIDLGEGDYWDLITESEKSGNVELEPKGVWILERK
;
A
#
# COMPACT_ATOMS: atom_id res chain seq x y z
N MET A 1 21.33 3.54 -8.38
CA MET A 1 21.50 4.88 -7.75
C MET A 1 20.50 5.88 -8.34
N ARG A 2 20.61 6.21 -9.65
CA ARG A 2 19.72 7.16 -10.35
C ARG A 2 18.23 6.81 -10.25
N LEU A 3 17.84 5.57 -10.59
CA LEU A 3 16.45 5.08 -10.51
C LEU A 3 15.81 5.34 -9.12
N LEU A 4 16.48 4.90 -8.05
CA LEU A 4 15.98 5.07 -6.67
C LEU A 4 15.94 6.53 -6.22
N SER A 5 16.82 7.38 -6.76
CA SER A 5 16.77 8.82 -6.50
C SER A 5 15.50 9.44 -7.09
N TYR A 6 15.14 9.06 -8.32
CA TYR A 6 13.87 9.48 -8.91
C TYR A 6 12.66 8.82 -8.27
N GLN A 7 12.77 7.60 -7.77
CA GLN A 7 11.69 6.99 -7.00
C GLN A 7 11.37 7.81 -5.75
N ALA A 8 12.39 8.29 -5.02
CA ALA A 8 12.18 9.20 -3.90
C ALA A 8 11.46 10.49 -4.33
N ILE A 9 11.88 11.11 -5.45
CA ILE A 9 11.22 12.31 -5.99
C ILE A 9 9.79 12.01 -6.43
N ALA A 10 9.55 10.86 -7.07
CA ALA A 10 8.24 10.43 -7.53
C ALA A 10 7.25 10.28 -6.36
N HIS A 11 7.76 9.89 -5.18
CA HIS A 11 7.01 9.77 -3.92
C HIS A 11 7.09 11.01 -3.01
N GLY A 12 7.46 12.17 -3.55
CA GLY A 12 7.31 13.44 -2.84
C GLY A 12 8.59 14.05 -2.27
N ALA A 13 9.77 13.43 -2.48
CA ALA A 13 11.03 14.07 -2.08
C ALA A 13 11.32 15.30 -2.94
N ASP A 14 11.62 16.43 -2.30
CA ASP A 14 12.11 17.65 -2.95
C ASP A 14 13.64 17.79 -2.84
N THR A 15 14.31 16.81 -2.21
CA THR A 15 15.77 16.71 -2.17
C THR A 15 16.22 15.26 -2.34
N VAL A 16 17.34 15.06 -3.05
CA VAL A 16 18.08 13.79 -3.06
C VAL A 16 19.46 14.05 -2.46
N LEU A 17 19.73 13.48 -1.28
CA LEU A 17 20.97 13.65 -0.55
C LEU A 17 21.60 12.28 -0.28
N PHE A 18 22.94 12.25 -0.24
CA PHE A 18 23.68 11.02 0.00
C PHE A 18 24.50 11.12 1.28
N PHE A 19 24.42 10.06 2.08
CA PHE A 19 25.51 9.71 2.99
C PHE A 19 26.49 8.81 2.21
N GLN A 20 27.71 9.24 1.89
CA GLN A 20 28.34 10.54 2.17
C GLN A 20 29.09 11.05 0.92
N LEU A 21 29.53 12.31 0.95
CA LEU A 21 30.22 12.91 -0.21
C LEU A 21 31.62 12.32 -0.43
N ARG A 22 32.40 12.07 0.62
CA ARG A 22 33.73 11.45 0.53
C ARG A 22 33.85 10.34 1.55
N ALA A 23 34.36 9.19 1.13
CA ALA A 23 34.50 8.04 2.01
C ALA A 23 35.41 8.34 3.22
N SER A 24 35.03 7.84 4.40
CA SER A 24 35.83 7.96 5.62
C SER A 24 37.08 7.07 5.55
N ALA A 25 38.23 7.60 5.96
CA ALA A 25 39.50 6.85 5.89
C ALA A 25 39.60 5.72 6.96
N ALA A 26 38.80 5.79 8.02
CA ALA A 26 38.85 4.86 9.15
C ALA A 26 37.48 4.75 9.84
N GLY A 27 37.39 3.87 10.84
CA GLY A 27 36.15 3.60 11.58
C GLY A 27 35.30 2.49 10.96
N VAL A 28 34.05 2.39 11.43
CA VAL A 28 33.12 1.31 11.03
C VAL A 28 32.54 1.53 9.63
N GLU A 29 32.50 2.77 9.14
CA GLU A 29 31.90 3.12 7.84
C GLU A 29 32.90 3.33 6.70
N LYS A 30 34.19 3.02 6.90
CA LYS A 30 35.24 3.21 5.86
C LYS A 30 35.00 2.45 4.55
N LEU A 31 34.08 1.48 4.57
CA LEU A 31 33.65 0.70 3.39
C LEU A 31 32.22 1.07 2.92
N HIS A 32 31.58 2.05 3.54
CA HIS A 32 30.30 2.58 3.07
C HIS A 32 30.51 3.32 1.74
N GLY A 33 29.55 3.22 0.83
CA GLY A 33 29.58 3.93 -0.45
C GLY A 33 29.65 5.45 -0.28
N ALA A 34 30.33 6.13 -1.20
CA ALA A 34 30.44 7.59 -1.24
C ALA A 34 30.55 8.10 -2.67
N VAL A 35 30.22 9.38 -2.90
CA VAL A 35 30.39 10.03 -4.22
C VAL A 35 31.87 10.04 -4.62
N ILE A 36 32.75 10.39 -3.69
CA ILE A 36 34.21 10.36 -3.85
C ILE A 36 34.77 9.20 -3.03
N SER A 37 35.23 8.15 -3.71
CA SER A 37 35.83 6.99 -3.07
C SER A 37 37.30 7.25 -2.65
N HIS A 38 37.95 6.22 -2.09
CA HIS A 38 39.35 6.28 -1.62
C HIS A 38 40.36 6.57 -2.73
N VAL A 39 40.01 6.36 -4.02
CA VAL A 39 40.87 6.76 -5.15
C VAL A 39 40.98 8.29 -5.26
N GLY A 40 40.04 9.03 -4.66
CA GLY A 40 40.15 10.47 -4.45
C GLY A 40 39.81 11.37 -5.65
N HIS A 41 39.41 10.80 -6.80
CA HIS A 41 39.10 11.52 -8.04
C HIS A 41 37.80 11.05 -8.72
N GLU A 42 37.36 11.79 -9.74
CA GLU A 42 36.07 11.66 -10.44
C GLU A 42 35.97 10.52 -11.46
N ASN A 43 37.09 9.93 -11.87
CA ASN A 43 37.12 8.85 -12.86
C ASN A 43 36.68 7.50 -12.28
N THR A 44 35.47 7.43 -11.73
CA THR A 44 34.85 6.21 -11.19
C THR A 44 33.40 6.09 -11.67
N ARG A 45 32.92 4.86 -11.87
CA ARG A 45 31.52 4.59 -12.26
C ARG A 45 30.50 5.31 -11.36
N VAL A 46 30.71 5.24 -10.03
CA VAL A 46 29.81 5.85 -9.04
C VAL A 46 29.79 7.38 -9.17
N PHE A 47 30.97 8.01 -9.28
CA PHE A 47 31.04 9.46 -9.46
C PHE A 47 30.33 9.88 -10.76
N GLN A 48 30.54 9.15 -11.86
CA GLN A 48 29.90 9.47 -13.15
C GLN A 48 28.37 9.36 -13.08
N GLU A 49 27.82 8.33 -12.42
CA GLU A 49 26.38 8.23 -12.17
C GLU A 49 25.86 9.38 -11.30
N CYS A 50 26.56 9.75 -10.22
CA CYS A 50 26.20 10.88 -9.38
C CYS A 50 26.25 12.22 -10.15
N ALA A 51 27.26 12.39 -11.01
CA ALA A 51 27.40 13.57 -11.86
C ALA A 51 26.29 13.65 -12.92
N GLN A 52 25.88 12.51 -13.49
CA GLN A 52 24.72 12.45 -14.38
C GLN A 52 23.45 12.89 -13.66
N LEU A 53 23.12 12.28 -12.52
CA LEU A 53 21.95 12.66 -11.73
C LEU A 53 21.98 14.15 -11.38
N GLY A 54 23.14 14.67 -10.94
CA GLY A 54 23.29 16.09 -10.61
C GLY A 54 23.07 17.04 -11.80
N ARG A 55 23.34 16.63 -13.05
CA ARG A 55 23.01 17.42 -14.24
C ARG A 55 21.51 17.42 -14.51
N GLU A 56 20.88 16.25 -14.47
CA GLU A 56 19.45 16.10 -14.72
C GLU A 56 18.61 16.84 -13.66
N LEU A 57 19.00 16.79 -12.37
CA LEU A 57 18.33 17.55 -11.31
C LEU A 57 18.45 19.07 -11.49
N LYS A 58 19.55 19.57 -12.05
CA LYS A 58 19.68 21.00 -12.40
C LYS A 58 18.76 21.37 -13.56
N GLN A 59 18.62 20.49 -14.54
CA GLN A 59 17.75 20.67 -15.69
C GLN A 59 16.27 20.65 -15.28
N LEU A 60 15.88 19.74 -14.38
CA LEU A 60 14.52 19.66 -13.83
C LEU A 60 14.13 20.95 -13.08
N GLY A 61 15.11 21.68 -12.54
CA GLY A 61 14.94 23.02 -11.98
C GLY A 61 13.89 23.04 -10.87
N LYS A 62 12.82 23.83 -11.09
CA LYS A 62 11.72 24.01 -10.12
C LYS A 62 10.44 23.29 -10.52
N SER A 63 10.44 22.53 -11.61
CA SER A 63 9.21 22.01 -12.22
C SER A 63 8.41 21.17 -11.22
N VAL A 64 9.06 20.19 -10.60
CA VAL A 64 8.38 19.25 -9.68
C VAL A 64 8.38 19.70 -8.21
N LEU A 65 9.08 20.77 -7.84
CA LEU A 65 9.10 21.27 -6.47
C LEU A 65 7.69 21.69 -6.03
N ASP A 66 7.34 21.37 -4.79
CA ASP A 66 6.01 21.61 -4.20
C ASP A 66 4.84 20.87 -4.86
N SER A 67 5.09 20.03 -5.89
CA SER A 67 4.03 19.18 -6.44
C SER A 67 3.61 18.12 -5.41
N ARG A 68 2.36 17.67 -5.46
CA ARG A 68 1.74 16.74 -4.49
C ARG A 68 1.16 15.53 -5.17
N ILE A 69 1.15 14.40 -4.47
CA ILE A 69 0.44 13.20 -4.90
C ILE A 69 -1.01 13.34 -4.44
N HIS A 70 -1.96 12.91 -5.27
CA HIS A 70 -3.37 12.86 -4.93
C HIS A 70 -3.82 11.40 -4.92
N SER A 71 -3.76 10.77 -3.75
CA SER A 71 -4.19 9.38 -3.57
C SER A 71 -5.67 9.33 -3.19
N GLU A 72 -6.42 8.41 -3.81
CA GLU A 72 -7.81 8.11 -3.43
C GLU A 72 -7.92 6.89 -2.51
N VAL A 73 -6.78 6.25 -2.22
CA VAL A 73 -6.64 5.11 -1.31
C VAL A 73 -5.68 5.47 -0.19
N ALA A 74 -6.06 5.13 1.04
CA ALA A 74 -5.20 5.25 2.20
C ALA A 74 -4.98 3.88 2.87
N ILE A 75 -3.78 3.66 3.38
CA ILE A 75 -3.49 2.58 4.34
C ILE A 75 -3.20 3.21 5.70
N LEU A 76 -3.91 2.76 6.73
CA LEU A 76 -3.69 3.20 8.09
C LEU A 76 -2.44 2.55 8.66
N PHE A 77 -1.55 3.37 9.23
CA PHE A 77 -0.36 2.95 9.95
C PHE A 77 -0.24 3.69 11.28
N ASP A 78 0.07 2.97 12.35
CA ASP A 78 0.27 3.55 13.67
C ASP A 78 1.40 2.86 14.44
N TRP A 79 2.30 3.66 15.01
CA TRP A 79 3.44 3.15 15.79
C TRP A 79 3.03 2.50 17.11
N GLU A 80 2.05 3.05 17.83
CA GLU A 80 1.63 2.48 19.11
C GLU A 80 0.87 1.17 18.90
N ASN A 81 0.07 1.07 17.83
CA ASN A 81 -0.49 -0.19 17.35
C ASN A 81 0.62 -1.21 17.05
N TRP A 82 1.64 -0.81 16.29
CA TRP A 82 2.76 -1.70 15.96
C TRP A 82 3.47 -2.20 17.23
N TRP A 83 3.78 -1.30 18.17
CA TRP A 83 4.39 -1.69 19.45
C TRP A 83 3.53 -2.68 20.22
N ALA A 84 2.23 -2.42 20.31
CA ALA A 84 1.33 -3.27 21.07
C ALA A 84 1.22 -4.67 20.45
N VAL A 85 1.15 -4.77 19.11
CA VAL A 85 1.15 -6.05 18.40
C VAL A 85 2.44 -6.84 18.63
N GLU A 86 3.61 -6.20 18.53
CA GLU A 86 4.90 -6.90 18.67
C GLU A 86 5.26 -7.23 20.13
N LEU A 87 4.71 -6.50 21.09
CA LEU A 87 4.88 -6.75 22.52
C LEU A 87 3.83 -7.71 23.08
N CYS A 88 2.75 -7.96 22.34
CA CYS A 88 1.71 -8.91 22.73
C CYS A 88 2.28 -10.32 22.84
N SER A 89 1.93 -11.04 23.91
CA SER A 89 2.28 -12.45 24.05
C SER A 89 1.22 -13.30 23.35
N GLY A 90 1.48 -13.61 22.09
CA GLY A 90 0.52 -14.29 21.21
C GLY A 90 -0.24 -13.30 20.31
N PRO A 91 -1.25 -13.76 19.57
CA PRO A 91 -1.69 -15.16 19.47
C PRO A 91 -0.74 -16.03 18.63
N SER A 92 0.11 -15.44 17.80
CA SER A 92 1.16 -16.14 17.04
C SER A 92 2.46 -15.34 17.02
N ARG A 93 3.62 -16.00 17.11
CA ARG A 93 4.93 -15.35 16.95
C ARG A 93 5.19 -14.90 15.51
N ASP A 94 4.48 -15.52 14.57
CA ASP A 94 4.63 -15.31 13.14
C ASP A 94 3.75 -14.14 12.67
N LEU A 95 2.88 -13.62 13.54
CA LEU A 95 2.11 -12.41 13.28
C LEU A 95 3.04 -11.18 13.32
N LYS A 96 3.24 -10.56 12.16
CA LYS A 96 4.08 -9.36 12.01
C LYS A 96 3.27 -8.24 11.39
N TYR A 97 3.11 -7.14 12.14
CA TYR A 97 2.30 -6.00 11.70
C TYR A 97 2.76 -5.43 10.36
N MET A 98 4.09 -5.27 10.20
CA MET A 98 4.64 -4.71 8.96
C MET A 98 4.49 -5.63 7.75
N ASP A 99 4.44 -6.94 7.94
CA ASP A 99 4.19 -7.87 6.84
C ASP A 99 2.75 -7.70 6.33
N GLN A 100 1.79 -7.51 7.24
CA GLN A 100 0.39 -7.22 6.89
C GLN A 100 0.26 -5.88 6.16
N VAL A 101 0.81 -4.80 6.71
CA VAL A 101 0.77 -3.48 6.05
C VAL A 101 1.43 -3.53 4.66
N THR A 102 2.58 -4.20 4.56
CA THR A 102 3.34 -4.32 3.31
C THR A 102 2.62 -5.17 2.28
N GLN A 103 1.91 -6.24 2.67
CA GLN A 103 1.13 -7.06 1.76
C GLN A 103 0.09 -6.19 1.03
N TYR A 104 -0.75 -5.46 1.78
CA TYR A 104 -1.79 -4.62 1.17
C TYR A 104 -1.20 -3.49 0.32
N TYR A 105 -0.14 -2.83 0.79
CA TYR A 105 0.55 -1.79 0.01
C TYR A 105 1.13 -2.32 -1.30
N ARG A 106 1.85 -3.46 -1.24
CA ARG A 106 2.50 -4.05 -2.41
C ARG A 106 1.50 -4.37 -3.51
N LEU A 107 0.33 -4.90 -3.17
CA LEU A 107 -0.67 -5.30 -4.17
C LEU A 107 -1.31 -4.09 -4.88
N LEU A 108 -1.39 -2.93 -4.22
CA LEU A 108 -1.78 -1.67 -4.85
C LEU A 108 -0.65 -1.05 -5.66
N TYR A 109 0.58 -1.11 -5.14
CA TYR A 109 1.80 -0.69 -5.82
C TYR A 109 2.02 -1.44 -7.14
N GLU A 110 1.85 -2.77 -7.15
CA GLU A 110 1.97 -3.60 -8.36
C GLU A 110 0.92 -3.26 -9.43
N GLN A 111 -0.15 -2.55 -9.04
CA GLN A 111 -1.20 -2.05 -9.93
C GLN A 111 -1.04 -0.56 -10.25
N ASN A 112 0.04 0.10 -9.77
CA ASN A 112 0.27 1.54 -9.90
C ASN A 112 -0.88 2.40 -9.39
N ILE A 113 -1.57 1.93 -8.34
CA ILE A 113 -2.56 2.73 -7.62
C ILE A 113 -1.82 3.58 -6.58
N SER A 114 -2.08 4.88 -6.59
CA SER A 114 -1.52 5.80 -5.61
C SER A 114 -2.13 5.54 -4.22
N VAL A 115 -1.26 5.44 -3.22
CA VAL A 115 -1.63 5.14 -1.84
C VAL A 115 -0.95 6.12 -0.90
N ASP A 116 -1.72 6.75 -0.01
CA ASP A 116 -1.15 7.46 1.13
C ASP A 116 -1.08 6.52 2.34
N VAL A 117 0.02 6.57 3.08
CA VAL A 117 0.12 5.94 4.39
C VAL A 117 -0.16 7.00 5.44
N VAL A 118 -1.27 6.87 6.17
CA VAL A 118 -1.79 7.90 7.08
C VAL A 118 -2.04 7.33 8.47
N ARG A 119 -2.14 8.21 9.46
CA ARG A 119 -2.47 7.79 10.83
C ARG A 119 -3.98 7.55 10.97
N PRO A 120 -4.41 6.67 11.89
CA PRO A 120 -5.83 6.41 12.11
C PRO A 120 -6.67 7.62 12.54
N ASP A 121 -6.05 8.69 13.04
CA ASP A 121 -6.68 9.93 13.47
C ASP A 121 -6.55 11.10 12.46
N ASP A 122 -5.94 10.87 11.29
CA ASP A 122 -5.90 11.86 10.22
C ASP A 122 -7.28 12.06 9.56
N ASP A 123 -7.42 13.12 8.75
CA ASP A 123 -8.65 13.38 7.98
C ASP A 123 -8.80 12.35 6.85
N LEU A 124 -9.83 11.51 6.94
CA LEU A 124 -10.10 10.46 5.96
C LEU A 124 -10.98 10.92 4.79
N SER A 125 -11.53 12.14 4.84
CA SER A 125 -12.46 12.66 3.82
C SER A 125 -11.90 12.76 2.39
N PRO A 126 -10.59 12.93 2.15
CA PRO A 126 -10.03 12.93 0.79
C PRO A 126 -10.08 11.56 0.11
N TYR A 127 -10.18 10.46 0.88
CA TYR A 127 -10.06 9.11 0.35
C TYR A 127 -11.41 8.52 -0.07
N LYS A 128 -11.38 7.59 -1.02
CA LYS A 128 -12.52 6.74 -1.38
C LYS A 128 -12.45 5.38 -0.69
N VAL A 129 -11.23 4.91 -0.41
CA VAL A 129 -10.95 3.63 0.22
C VAL A 129 -9.92 3.84 1.34
N VAL A 130 -10.21 3.32 2.52
CA VAL A 130 -9.28 3.27 3.67
C VAL A 130 -9.11 1.82 4.08
N ILE A 131 -7.87 1.36 4.11
CA ILE A 131 -7.50 0.00 4.48
C ILE A 131 -6.73 0.04 5.79
N ALA A 132 -7.09 -0.82 6.74
CA ALA A 132 -6.46 -0.89 8.05
C ALA A 132 -6.09 -2.35 8.36
N PRO A 133 -4.97 -2.84 7.78
CA PRO A 133 -4.49 -4.19 8.07
C PRO A 133 -4.08 -4.25 9.54
N LEU A 134 -4.69 -5.16 10.29
CA LEU A 134 -4.33 -5.45 11.69
C LEU A 134 -4.33 -4.17 12.56
N LEU A 135 -5.45 -3.45 12.56
CA LEU A 135 -5.68 -2.29 13.43
C LEU A 135 -6.09 -2.77 14.83
N TYR A 136 -5.17 -3.46 15.50
CA TYR A 136 -5.34 -4.07 16.81
C TYR A 136 -5.78 -3.07 17.90
N MET A 137 -5.15 -1.90 17.93
CA MET A 137 -5.42 -0.82 18.87
C MET A 137 -6.31 0.25 18.25
N VAL A 138 -7.43 0.55 18.92
CA VAL A 138 -8.34 1.63 18.52
C VAL A 138 -8.31 2.72 19.59
N LYS A 139 -7.68 3.85 19.25
CA LYS A 139 -7.55 5.00 20.14
C LYS A 139 -8.84 5.83 20.15
N PRO A 140 -9.06 6.66 21.19
CA PRO A 140 -10.22 7.55 21.25
C PRO A 140 -10.37 8.38 19.96
N GLY A 141 -11.57 8.35 19.37
CA GLY A 141 -11.90 9.09 18.15
C GLY A 141 -11.65 8.35 16.83
N VAL A 142 -10.81 7.32 16.81
CA VAL A 142 -10.49 6.54 15.59
C VAL A 142 -11.76 5.85 15.05
N ALA A 143 -12.48 5.11 15.90
CA ALA A 143 -13.72 4.45 15.49
C ALA A 143 -14.77 5.46 14.97
N GLY A 144 -14.89 6.62 15.62
CA GLY A 144 -15.79 7.69 15.18
C GLY A 144 -15.40 8.32 13.83
N SER A 145 -14.10 8.44 13.55
CA SER A 145 -13.58 8.89 12.25
C SER A 145 -13.93 7.89 11.15
N ILE A 146 -13.69 6.59 11.40
CA ILE A 146 -14.02 5.50 10.47
C ILE A 146 -15.54 5.42 10.23
N GLU A 147 -16.36 5.48 11.28
CA GLU A 147 -17.83 5.50 11.16
C GLU A 147 -18.30 6.65 10.27
N ARG A 148 -17.77 7.86 10.47
CA ARG A 148 -18.11 9.03 9.65
C ARG A 148 -17.70 8.83 8.19
N PHE A 149 -16.45 8.42 7.96
CA PHE A 149 -15.90 8.15 6.64
C PHE A 149 -16.77 7.15 5.86
N VAL A 150 -17.11 6.01 6.47
CA VAL A 150 -17.98 5.01 5.84
C VAL A 150 -19.39 5.57 5.67
N GLY A 151 -19.93 6.26 6.68
CA GLY A 151 -21.26 6.87 6.63
C GLY A 151 -21.46 7.85 5.46
N GLU A 152 -20.40 8.56 5.08
CA GLU A 152 -20.38 9.54 4.00
C GLU A 152 -20.17 8.95 2.59
N GLY A 153 -19.84 7.66 2.48
CA GLY A 153 -19.69 6.94 1.21
C GLY A 153 -18.33 6.27 1.01
N GLY A 154 -17.42 6.41 1.98
CA GLY A 154 -16.13 5.73 1.99
C GLY A 154 -16.26 4.22 2.03
N THR A 155 -15.22 3.52 1.57
CA THR A 155 -15.09 2.08 1.78
C THR A 155 -13.96 1.80 2.75
N PHE A 156 -14.29 1.18 3.88
CA PHE A 156 -13.32 0.77 4.89
C PHE A 156 -13.04 -0.73 4.77
N LEU A 157 -11.79 -1.15 4.92
CA LEU A 157 -11.37 -2.55 4.96
C LEU A 157 -10.53 -2.78 6.21
N ALA A 158 -11.02 -3.58 7.14
CA ALA A 158 -10.24 -4.10 8.26
C ALA A 158 -9.90 -5.57 8.03
N SER A 159 -8.87 -6.06 8.71
CA SER A 159 -8.53 -7.48 8.74
C SER A 159 -8.68 -8.05 10.15
N PHE A 160 -8.43 -9.35 10.27
CA PHE A 160 -8.37 -10.10 11.51
C PHE A 160 -7.57 -9.38 12.60
N PHE A 161 -7.92 -9.67 13.84
CA PHE A 161 -7.25 -9.12 15.02
C PHE A 161 -7.29 -7.58 15.13
N SER A 162 -8.20 -6.92 14.40
CA SER A 162 -8.48 -5.49 14.53
C SER A 162 -9.48 -5.20 15.64
N GLY A 163 -9.34 -4.07 16.34
CA GLY A 163 -10.30 -3.61 17.34
C GLY A 163 -10.28 -4.40 18.65
N MET A 164 -9.12 -4.91 19.05
CA MET A 164 -8.97 -5.73 20.24
C MET A 164 -8.84 -4.88 21.51
N VAL A 165 -8.06 -3.81 21.45
CA VAL A 165 -7.68 -3.02 22.64
C VAL A 165 -7.82 -1.51 22.48
N ASP A 166 -7.97 -0.84 23.62
CA ASP A 166 -7.90 0.62 23.71
C ASP A 166 -6.45 1.14 23.61
N GLY A 167 -6.29 2.48 23.65
CA GLY A 167 -4.98 3.14 23.59
C GLY A 167 -4.04 2.85 24.77
N ASN A 168 -4.44 2.02 25.74
CA ASN A 168 -3.62 1.58 26.88
C ASN A 168 -3.42 0.06 26.85
N ASP A 169 -3.64 -0.59 25.71
CA ASP A 169 -3.52 -2.04 25.51
C ASP A 169 -4.47 -2.85 26.43
N ARG A 170 -5.63 -2.29 26.75
CA ARG A 170 -6.68 -2.99 27.52
C ARG A 170 -7.75 -3.50 26.57
N ILE A 171 -8.08 -4.78 26.69
CA ILE A 171 -9.12 -5.41 25.87
C ILE A 171 -10.46 -4.67 26.02
N PHE A 172 -11.09 -4.36 24.88
CA PHE A 172 -12.45 -3.84 24.88
C PHE A 172 -13.42 -4.87 25.45
N SER A 173 -14.15 -4.49 26.50
CA SER A 173 -15.23 -5.32 27.04
C SER A 173 -16.41 -5.33 26.06
N GLY A 174 -17.03 -6.50 25.84
CA GLY A 174 -18.17 -6.65 24.93
C GLY A 174 -17.87 -7.34 23.59
N GLY A 175 -16.62 -7.77 23.37
CA GLY A 175 -16.20 -8.58 22.23
C GLY A 175 -15.53 -7.77 21.12
N ALA A 176 -14.55 -8.38 20.46
CA ALA A 176 -13.90 -7.82 19.29
C ALA A 176 -14.90 -7.71 18.11
N PRO A 177 -14.73 -6.76 17.17
CA PRO A 177 -13.66 -5.78 17.06
C PRO A 177 -13.96 -4.47 17.85
N GLY A 178 -14.52 -4.59 19.06
CA GLY A 178 -14.62 -3.49 20.01
C GLY A 178 -15.45 -2.33 19.46
N GLU A 179 -14.89 -1.13 19.48
CA GLU A 179 -15.56 0.06 18.96
C GLU A 179 -15.84 0.00 17.45
N LEU A 180 -15.19 -0.89 16.69
CA LEU A 180 -15.46 -1.09 15.25
C LEU A 180 -16.62 -2.07 14.98
N ARG A 181 -17.16 -2.74 16.02
CA ARG A 181 -18.23 -3.75 15.89
C ARG A 181 -19.42 -3.24 15.10
N LYS A 182 -19.88 -2.02 15.39
CA LYS A 182 -21.05 -1.39 14.74
C LYS A 182 -20.81 -1.08 13.27
N VAL A 183 -19.63 -0.56 12.90
CA VAL A 183 -19.33 -0.21 11.50
C VAL A 183 -19.07 -1.47 10.68
N LEU A 184 -18.41 -2.48 11.25
CA LEU A 184 -18.10 -3.75 10.58
C LEU A 184 -19.30 -4.72 10.59
N GLY A 185 -20.26 -4.56 11.48
CA GLY A 185 -21.48 -5.35 11.53
C GLY A 185 -21.26 -6.82 11.89
N ILE A 186 -20.20 -7.10 12.65
CA ILE A 186 -19.76 -8.43 13.07
C ILE A 186 -19.28 -8.40 14.52
N TRP A 187 -19.21 -9.57 15.16
CA TRP A 187 -18.37 -9.78 16.35
C TRP A 187 -17.44 -11.00 16.14
N VAL A 188 -16.29 -10.98 16.79
CA VAL A 188 -15.31 -12.07 16.78
C VAL A 188 -15.42 -12.80 18.12
N GLU A 189 -15.73 -14.10 18.06
CA GLU A 189 -15.84 -14.96 19.24
C GLU A 189 -14.46 -15.34 19.77
N GLU A 190 -13.60 -15.81 18.87
CA GLU A 190 -12.23 -16.24 19.16
C GLU A 190 -11.36 -16.17 17.89
N SER A 191 -10.04 -16.26 18.07
CA SER A 191 -9.05 -16.31 16.99
C SER A 191 -8.23 -17.58 17.10
N ASP A 192 -8.17 -18.36 16.03
CA ASP A 192 -7.35 -19.58 15.94
C ASP A 192 -6.02 -19.28 15.23
N ALA A 193 -4.90 -19.58 15.89
CA ALA A 193 -3.56 -19.33 15.38
C ALA A 193 -3.00 -20.59 14.71
N LEU A 194 -2.84 -20.54 13.38
CA LEU A 194 -2.36 -21.68 12.61
C LEU A 194 -0.83 -21.83 12.74
N PHE A 195 -0.36 -23.08 12.79
CA PHE A 195 1.06 -23.35 12.62
C PHE A 195 1.53 -22.96 11.20
N PRO A 196 2.80 -22.59 10.98
CA PRO A 196 3.30 -22.16 9.66
C PRO A 196 3.07 -23.16 8.51
N SER A 197 2.96 -24.46 8.82
CA SER A 197 2.68 -25.52 7.83
C SER A 197 1.19 -25.77 7.58
N MET A 198 0.28 -25.13 8.33
CA MET A 198 -1.16 -25.28 8.19
C MET A 198 -1.75 -24.16 7.35
N ARG A 199 -2.82 -24.49 6.65
CA ARG A 199 -3.63 -23.58 5.82
C ARG A 199 -5.09 -23.93 6.01
N ASN A 200 -5.95 -22.98 5.68
CA ASN A 200 -7.39 -23.17 5.51
C ASN A 200 -7.78 -22.59 4.14
N SER A 201 -9.04 -22.70 3.75
CA SER A 201 -9.54 -22.14 2.49
C SER A 201 -10.64 -21.09 2.73
N MET A 202 -10.59 -20.02 1.94
CA MET A 202 -11.67 -19.02 1.82
C MET A 202 -12.54 -19.37 0.62
N VAL A 203 -13.77 -19.82 0.87
CA VAL A 203 -14.73 -20.23 -0.16
C VAL A 203 -15.71 -19.10 -0.45
N LEU A 204 -15.63 -18.51 -1.64
CA LEU A 204 -16.47 -17.38 -2.04
C LEU A 204 -17.96 -17.73 -2.10
N LYS A 205 -18.78 -16.74 -1.71
CA LYS A 205 -20.24 -16.72 -1.86
C LYS A 205 -20.66 -15.58 -2.78
N GLN A 206 -21.83 -15.68 -3.39
CA GLN A 206 -22.41 -14.55 -4.11
C GLN A 206 -22.72 -13.40 -3.14
N PRO A 207 -22.50 -12.12 -3.52
CA PRO A 207 -22.10 -11.63 -4.84
C PRO A 207 -20.58 -11.34 -4.99
N ALA A 208 -19.73 -11.90 -4.13
CA ALA A 208 -18.30 -11.54 -4.07
C ALA A 208 -17.51 -11.93 -5.32
N GLY A 209 -17.95 -12.99 -6.00
CA GLY A 209 -17.30 -13.55 -7.17
C GLY A 209 -17.99 -14.83 -7.65
N GLU A 210 -17.25 -15.70 -8.31
CA GLU A 210 -17.73 -17.04 -8.68
C GLU A 210 -17.98 -17.86 -7.41
N GLU A 211 -19.20 -18.36 -7.25
CA GLU A 211 -19.60 -19.11 -6.06
C GLU A 211 -18.82 -20.42 -5.96
N GLY A 212 -18.24 -20.68 -4.79
CA GLY A 212 -17.41 -21.86 -4.58
C GLY A 212 -15.97 -21.71 -5.07
N ARG A 213 -15.58 -20.57 -5.65
CA ARG A 213 -14.15 -20.30 -5.89
C ARG A 213 -13.42 -20.23 -4.55
N GLU A 214 -12.30 -20.94 -4.46
CA GLU A 214 -11.51 -21.04 -3.24
C GLU A 214 -10.18 -20.30 -3.38
N TYR A 215 -9.70 -19.77 -2.26
CA TYR A 215 -8.38 -19.17 -2.10
C TYR A 215 -7.75 -19.72 -0.83
N GLU A 216 -6.42 -19.93 -0.83
CA GLU A 216 -5.71 -20.32 0.38
C GLU A 216 -5.70 -19.16 1.40
N CYS A 217 -5.75 -19.49 2.68
CA CYS A 217 -5.56 -18.54 3.78
C CYS A 217 -4.84 -19.19 4.97
N GLY A 218 -4.34 -18.38 5.89
CA GLY A 218 -3.76 -18.89 7.13
C GLY A 218 -3.37 -17.82 8.14
N LEU A 219 -2.27 -18.08 8.86
CA LEU A 219 -1.74 -17.31 9.99
C LEU A 219 -2.67 -17.21 11.20
N LEU A 220 -3.80 -16.54 11.04
CA LEU A 220 -4.87 -16.40 12.02
C LEU A 220 -6.22 -16.58 11.33
N CYS A 221 -7.15 -17.21 12.03
CA CYS A 221 -8.53 -17.37 11.59
C CYS A 221 -9.47 -16.86 12.69
N ASP A 222 -10.08 -15.70 12.46
CA ASP A 222 -11.11 -15.15 13.34
C ASP A 222 -12.43 -15.87 13.12
N ILE A 223 -13.00 -16.40 14.19
CA ILE A 223 -14.31 -17.05 14.17
C ILE A 223 -15.36 -15.96 14.40
N ILE A 224 -15.96 -15.54 13.28
CA ILE A 224 -16.80 -14.35 13.20
C ILE A 224 -18.27 -14.74 13.16
N HIS A 225 -19.13 -13.95 13.82
CA HIS A 225 -20.56 -13.96 13.48
C HIS A 225 -21.03 -12.61 12.98
N THR A 226 -21.95 -12.66 12.03
CA THR A 226 -22.56 -11.47 11.44
C THR A 226 -23.72 -10.96 12.29
N GLU A 227 -23.78 -9.65 12.49
CA GLU A 227 -24.96 -8.95 13.05
C GLU A 227 -25.73 -8.25 11.94
N THR A 228 -25.07 -7.34 11.22
CA THR A 228 -25.65 -6.61 10.09
C THR A 228 -24.89 -6.83 8.79
N ALA A 229 -23.66 -7.37 8.87
CA ALA A 229 -22.86 -7.67 7.70
C ALA A 229 -23.43 -8.84 6.90
N LYS A 230 -23.16 -8.83 5.60
CA LYS A 230 -23.40 -9.95 4.68
C LYS A 230 -22.13 -10.77 4.54
N VAL A 231 -22.28 -12.08 4.48
CA VAL A 231 -21.17 -13.02 4.24
C VAL A 231 -20.81 -13.03 2.76
N LEU A 232 -19.52 -12.87 2.47
CA LEU A 232 -18.94 -12.89 1.13
C LEU A 232 -18.02 -14.10 0.90
N ALA A 233 -17.44 -14.65 1.96
CA ALA A 233 -16.74 -15.94 1.94
C ALA A 233 -16.85 -16.62 3.31
N VAL A 234 -16.71 -17.94 3.31
CA VAL A 234 -16.67 -18.78 4.52
C VAL A 234 -15.41 -19.64 4.54
N TYR A 235 -14.99 -20.10 5.71
CA TYR A 235 -13.93 -21.10 5.82
C TYR A 235 -14.38 -22.43 5.21
N GLY A 236 -13.48 -23.14 4.52
CA GLY A 236 -13.77 -24.44 3.94
C GLY A 236 -13.41 -25.62 4.85
N GLU A 237 -12.48 -25.43 5.80
CA GLU A 237 -11.93 -26.50 6.62
C GLU A 237 -11.94 -26.17 8.13
N ASP A 238 -11.56 -27.17 8.92
CA ASP A 238 -11.49 -27.16 10.40
C ASP A 238 -12.85 -27.08 11.12
N PHE A 239 -12.84 -27.00 12.46
CA PHE A 239 -14.04 -26.99 13.31
C PHE A 239 -14.96 -25.77 13.08
N TYR A 240 -14.44 -24.75 12.40
CA TYR A 240 -15.15 -23.53 11.98
C TYR A 240 -15.48 -23.50 10.48
N ALA A 241 -15.40 -24.64 9.77
CA ALA A 241 -15.87 -24.75 8.40
C ALA A 241 -17.32 -24.24 8.24
N GLY A 242 -17.56 -23.42 7.22
CA GLY A 242 -18.84 -22.77 6.97
C GLY A 242 -19.06 -21.46 7.74
N GLN A 243 -18.19 -21.10 8.69
CA GLN A 243 -18.25 -19.80 9.37
C GLN A 243 -17.70 -18.68 8.47
N PRO A 244 -18.21 -17.43 8.60
CA PRO A 244 -17.74 -16.28 7.82
C PRO A 244 -16.24 -16.00 8.00
N CYS A 245 -15.54 -15.76 6.89
CA CYS A 245 -14.14 -15.31 6.88
C CYS A 245 -13.93 -14.03 6.05
N PHE A 246 -14.93 -13.64 5.25
CA PHE A 246 -14.96 -12.36 4.55
C PHE A 246 -16.38 -11.80 4.55
N THR A 247 -16.56 -10.57 5.02
CA THR A 247 -17.87 -9.95 5.16
C THR A 247 -17.91 -8.52 4.64
N VAL A 248 -19.11 -8.03 4.35
CA VAL A 248 -19.36 -6.63 4.02
C VAL A 248 -20.59 -6.12 4.76
N ASN A 249 -20.45 -4.98 5.42
CA ASN A 249 -21.54 -4.25 6.04
C ASN A 249 -21.82 -2.95 5.29
N GLN A 250 -23.10 -2.63 5.09
CA GLN A 250 -23.51 -1.33 4.59
C GLN A 250 -23.70 -0.41 5.79
N HIS A 251 -22.95 0.69 5.84
CA HIS A 251 -23.07 1.67 6.92
C HIS A 251 -23.21 3.08 6.32
N GLY A 252 -24.37 3.70 6.53
CA GLY A 252 -24.73 4.93 5.81
C GLY A 252 -24.64 4.74 4.29
N LYS A 253 -23.90 5.61 3.61
CA LYS A 253 -23.73 5.57 2.14
C LYS A 253 -22.58 4.66 1.68
N GLY A 254 -21.73 4.20 2.60
CA GLY A 254 -20.51 3.45 2.28
C GLY A 254 -20.56 1.98 2.72
N LYS A 255 -19.40 1.33 2.61
CA LYS A 255 -19.24 -0.11 2.91
C LYS A 255 -18.07 -0.34 3.84
N ALA A 256 -18.21 -1.26 4.78
CA ALA A 256 -17.12 -1.73 5.63
C ALA A 256 -16.91 -3.23 5.39
N TYR A 257 -15.70 -3.62 5.02
CA TYR A 257 -15.30 -4.99 4.77
C TYR A 257 -14.43 -5.50 5.92
N TYR A 258 -14.56 -6.80 6.22
CA TYR A 258 -13.70 -7.47 7.18
C TYR A 258 -13.15 -8.77 6.60
N VAL A 259 -11.83 -8.94 6.62
CA VAL A 259 -11.14 -10.19 6.21
C VAL A 259 -10.62 -10.88 7.47
N GLY A 260 -11.24 -11.98 7.87
CA GLY A 260 -10.97 -12.70 9.12
C GLY A 260 -9.70 -13.55 9.14
N THR A 261 -8.83 -13.44 8.14
CA THR A 261 -7.61 -14.26 8.04
C THR A 261 -6.54 -13.58 7.19
N GLU A 262 -5.36 -14.16 7.07
CA GLU A 262 -4.36 -13.79 6.07
C GLU A 262 -4.64 -14.56 4.77
N PRO A 263 -5.30 -13.95 3.76
CA PRO A 263 -5.51 -14.60 2.47
C PRO A 263 -4.24 -14.62 1.62
N GLU A 264 -4.17 -15.54 0.66
CA GLU A 264 -3.18 -15.47 -0.41
C GLU A 264 -3.35 -14.18 -1.25
N ASP A 265 -2.25 -13.75 -1.87
CA ASP A 265 -2.21 -12.53 -2.67
C ASP A 265 -3.28 -12.46 -3.76
N SER A 266 -3.60 -13.60 -4.38
CA SER A 266 -4.50 -13.64 -5.54
C SER A 266 -5.94 -13.21 -5.18
N PHE A 267 -6.40 -13.53 -3.96
CA PHE A 267 -7.66 -13.03 -3.42
C PHE A 267 -7.65 -11.52 -3.27
N LEU A 268 -6.64 -10.98 -2.58
CA LEU A 268 -6.55 -9.54 -2.32
C LEU A 268 -6.40 -8.75 -3.63
N GLN A 269 -5.64 -9.27 -4.61
CA GLN A 269 -5.54 -8.66 -5.94
C GLN A 269 -6.89 -8.60 -6.65
N ASP A 270 -7.64 -9.71 -6.70
CA ASP A 270 -8.95 -9.76 -7.33
C ASP A 270 -9.94 -8.81 -6.64
N PHE A 271 -9.95 -8.80 -5.31
CA PHE A 271 -10.79 -7.92 -4.52
C PHE A 271 -10.45 -6.44 -4.73
N MET A 272 -9.17 -6.07 -4.61
CA MET A 272 -8.70 -4.69 -4.81
C MET A 272 -8.97 -4.20 -6.23
N LYS A 273 -8.80 -5.03 -7.26
CA LYS A 273 -9.17 -4.70 -8.65
C LYS A 273 -10.66 -4.40 -8.77
N SER A 274 -11.49 -5.25 -8.17
CA SER A 274 -12.95 -5.05 -8.17
C SER A 274 -13.34 -3.76 -7.44
N LEU A 275 -12.74 -3.51 -6.28
CA LEU A 275 -12.98 -2.32 -5.46
C LEU A 275 -12.53 -1.04 -6.17
N CYS A 276 -11.33 -1.03 -6.74
CA CYS A 276 -10.82 0.11 -7.52
C CYS A 276 -11.72 0.41 -8.71
N ARG A 277 -12.19 -0.63 -9.43
CA ARG A 277 -13.14 -0.48 -10.54
C ARG A 277 -14.48 0.12 -10.06
N GLU A 278 -15.03 -0.36 -8.94
CA GLU A 278 -16.26 0.18 -8.34
C GLU A 278 -16.11 1.67 -7.99
N LYS A 279 -14.98 2.04 -7.38
CA LYS A 279 -14.68 3.42 -6.95
C LYS A 279 -14.09 4.31 -8.05
N LYS A 280 -13.91 3.75 -9.25
CA LYS A 280 -13.27 4.41 -10.41
C LYS A 280 -11.86 4.91 -10.13
N ILE A 281 -11.13 4.22 -9.25
CA ILE A 281 -9.71 4.45 -8.95
C ILE A 281 -8.91 3.72 -10.03
N LYS A 282 -7.94 4.40 -10.64
CA LYS A 282 -7.16 3.88 -11.77
C LYS A 282 -5.71 4.32 -11.66
N ALA A 283 -4.81 3.48 -12.20
CA ALA A 283 -3.44 3.89 -12.46
C ALA A 283 -3.40 5.04 -13.49
N PRO A 284 -2.41 5.95 -13.43
CA PRO A 284 -2.29 7.03 -14.42
C PRO A 284 -2.06 6.50 -15.85
N ILE A 285 -1.22 5.47 -15.99
CA ILE A 285 -0.88 4.80 -17.25
C ILE A 285 -0.80 3.30 -16.98
N PHE A 286 -1.38 2.49 -17.87
CA PHE A 286 -1.26 1.04 -17.79
C PHE A 286 0.11 0.60 -18.32
N VAL A 287 0.85 -0.16 -17.53
CA VAL A 287 2.20 -0.61 -17.86
C VAL A 287 2.40 -2.09 -17.51
N SER A 288 3.44 -2.70 -18.07
CA SER A 288 3.83 -4.07 -17.73
C SER A 288 4.38 -4.18 -16.30
N LYS A 289 4.37 -5.40 -15.76
CA LYS A 289 4.92 -5.70 -14.43
C LYS A 289 6.40 -5.28 -14.36
N GLY A 290 6.77 -4.64 -13.26
CA GLY A 290 8.14 -4.14 -13.03
C GLY A 290 8.36 -2.71 -13.48
N VAL A 291 7.36 -2.07 -14.09
CA VAL A 291 7.34 -0.61 -14.31
C VAL A 291 6.43 0.02 -13.27
N GLU A 292 6.99 0.97 -12.53
CA GLU A 292 6.27 1.80 -11.57
C GLU A 292 5.81 3.09 -12.26
N VAL A 293 4.57 3.49 -11.97
CA VAL A 293 3.98 4.75 -12.43
C VAL A 293 3.34 5.46 -11.26
N THR A 294 3.71 6.72 -11.05
CA THR A 294 3.06 7.60 -10.09
C THR A 294 2.97 9.02 -10.65
N GLN A 295 2.10 9.84 -10.09
CA GLN A 295 1.82 11.17 -10.60
C GLN A 295 1.83 12.20 -9.47
N ARG A 296 2.60 13.28 -9.67
CA ARG A 296 2.54 14.47 -8.83
C ARG A 296 1.85 15.61 -9.60
N TRP A 297 1.16 16.46 -8.87
CA TRP A 297 0.37 17.58 -9.38
C TRP A 297 0.85 18.89 -8.79
N LYS A 298 0.95 19.92 -9.62
CA LYS A 298 1.22 21.29 -9.21
C LYS A 298 0.30 22.20 -9.98
N GLU A 299 -0.60 22.86 -9.26
CA GLU A 299 -1.70 23.59 -9.89
C GLU A 299 -2.46 22.64 -10.84
N ASP A 300 -2.64 23.02 -12.11
CA ASP A 300 -3.31 22.19 -13.12
C ASP A 300 -2.34 21.28 -13.90
N GLN A 301 -1.04 21.33 -13.59
CA GLN A 301 -0.01 20.54 -14.28
C GLN A 301 0.23 19.20 -13.58
N SER A 302 0.26 18.13 -14.38
CA SER A 302 0.64 16.80 -13.90
C SER A 302 2.04 16.41 -14.37
N TYR A 303 2.79 15.78 -13.47
CA TYR A 303 4.09 15.17 -13.72
C TYR A 303 4.00 13.66 -13.49
N THR A 304 4.00 12.88 -14.57
CA THR A 304 3.90 11.42 -14.51
C THR A 304 5.29 10.80 -14.53
N PHE A 305 5.67 10.18 -13.42
CA PHE A 305 6.92 9.47 -13.28
C PHE A 305 6.74 8.04 -13.77
N ILE A 306 7.62 7.58 -14.66
CA ILE A 306 7.64 6.19 -15.14
C ILE A 306 9.02 5.62 -14.86
N LEU A 307 9.10 4.58 -14.03
CA LEU A 307 10.35 4.00 -13.55
C LEU A 307 10.40 2.51 -13.88
N ASN A 308 11.33 2.10 -14.74
CA ASN A 308 11.53 0.69 -15.05
C ASN A 308 12.45 0.04 -14.01
N HIS A 309 11.87 -0.68 -13.04
CA HIS A 309 12.63 -1.47 -12.07
C HIS A 309 13.12 -2.81 -12.61
N GLY A 310 12.73 -3.18 -13.82
CA GLY A 310 13.16 -4.39 -14.51
C GLY A 310 14.64 -4.40 -14.91
N SER A 311 15.09 -5.58 -15.34
CA SER A 311 16.38 -5.80 -16.01
C SER A 311 16.26 -5.86 -17.52
N THR A 312 15.05 -5.71 -18.06
CA THR A 312 14.73 -5.70 -19.49
C THR A 312 13.98 -4.41 -19.84
N SER A 313 14.02 -4.03 -21.11
CA SER A 313 13.21 -2.92 -21.61
C SER A 313 11.72 -3.21 -21.43
N ALA A 314 10.94 -2.15 -21.26
CA ALA A 314 9.49 -2.20 -21.19
C ALA A 314 8.90 -1.30 -22.26
N VAL A 315 7.87 -1.77 -22.97
CA VAL A 315 7.08 -0.94 -23.87
C VAL A 315 5.99 -0.25 -23.06
N ILE A 316 5.96 1.08 -23.15
CA ILE A 316 4.98 1.94 -22.49
C ILE A 316 4.00 2.44 -23.55
N ASP A 317 2.72 2.13 -23.37
CA ASP A 317 1.64 2.65 -24.21
C ASP A 317 1.12 3.96 -23.60
N LEU A 318 1.43 5.08 -24.26
CA LEU A 318 0.98 6.42 -23.85
C LEU A 318 -0.39 6.78 -24.44
N GLY A 319 -1.02 5.88 -25.20
CA GLY A 319 -2.28 6.11 -25.88
C GLY A 319 -2.21 7.29 -26.85
N GLU A 320 -3.26 8.11 -26.85
CA GLU A 320 -3.36 9.34 -27.66
C GLU A 320 -2.68 10.56 -26.99
N GLY A 321 -1.96 10.37 -25.89
CA GLY A 321 -1.31 11.47 -25.18
C GLY A 321 0.03 11.85 -25.80
N ASP A 322 0.23 13.15 -26.01
CA ASP A 322 1.53 13.73 -26.32
C ASP A 322 2.18 14.29 -25.05
N TYR A 323 3.38 13.83 -24.76
CA TYR A 323 4.12 14.19 -23.55
C TYR A 323 5.49 14.76 -23.89
N TRP A 324 5.97 15.65 -23.03
CA TRP A 324 7.35 16.09 -22.98
C TRP A 324 8.06 15.41 -21.80
N ASP A 325 9.14 14.68 -22.07
CA ASP A 325 9.97 14.11 -21.00
C ASP A 325 10.97 15.16 -20.51
N LEU A 326 10.81 15.60 -19.26
CA LEU A 326 11.66 16.61 -18.62
C LEU A 326 13.11 16.15 -18.44
N ILE A 327 13.38 14.84 -18.49
CA ILE A 327 14.73 14.29 -18.38
C ILE A 327 15.44 14.28 -19.73
N THR A 328 14.84 13.64 -20.74
CA THR A 328 15.49 13.47 -22.05
C THR A 328 15.27 14.64 -23.01
N GLU A 329 14.43 15.63 -22.64
CA GLU A 329 14.07 16.78 -23.48
C GLU A 329 13.55 16.34 -24.86
N SER A 330 12.67 15.34 -24.86
CA SER A 330 12.11 14.78 -26.08
C SER A 330 10.63 14.49 -25.94
N GLU A 331 9.94 14.53 -27.08
CA GLU A 331 8.53 14.14 -27.17
C GLU A 331 8.38 12.63 -27.01
N LYS A 332 7.33 12.22 -26.30
CA LYS A 332 6.93 10.83 -26.13
C LYS A 332 5.44 10.72 -26.48
N SER A 333 5.11 9.83 -27.41
CA SER A 333 3.72 9.53 -27.79
C SER A 333 3.61 8.12 -28.36
N GLY A 334 2.41 7.53 -28.29
CA GLY A 334 2.16 6.16 -28.71
C GLY A 334 2.93 5.13 -27.88
N ASN A 335 3.46 4.10 -28.54
CA ASN A 335 4.24 3.04 -27.90
C ASN A 335 5.73 3.39 -27.90
N VAL A 336 6.32 3.57 -26.72
CA VAL A 336 7.74 3.94 -26.57
C VAL A 336 8.45 2.96 -25.65
N GLU A 337 9.67 2.57 -26.02
CA GLU A 337 10.52 1.69 -25.22
C GLU A 337 11.24 2.45 -24.11
N LEU A 338 11.10 1.97 -22.87
CA LEU A 338 11.84 2.42 -21.70
C LEU A 338 12.88 1.36 -21.32
N GLU A 339 14.15 1.72 -21.46
CA GLU A 339 15.30 0.88 -21.13
C GLU A 339 15.28 0.36 -19.67
N PRO A 340 15.99 -0.74 -19.36
CA PRO A 340 16.17 -1.22 -17.99
C PRO A 340 16.70 -0.11 -17.09
N LYS A 341 16.11 0.06 -15.89
CA LYS A 341 16.48 1.14 -14.95
C LYS A 341 16.29 2.56 -15.51
N GLY A 342 15.57 2.68 -16.63
CA GLY A 342 15.16 3.95 -17.23
C GLY A 342 14.15 4.70 -16.37
N VAL A 343 14.16 6.02 -16.51
CA VAL A 343 13.22 6.93 -15.84
C VAL A 343 12.78 7.99 -16.82
N TRP A 344 11.47 8.26 -16.87
CA TRP A 344 10.88 9.44 -17.49
C TRP A 344 10.11 10.26 -16.46
N ILE A 345 10.06 11.58 -16.69
CA ILE A 345 9.12 12.48 -16.01
C ILE A 345 8.34 13.19 -17.11
N LEU A 346 7.13 12.69 -17.35
CA LEU A 346 6.29 13.14 -18.44
C LEU A 346 5.40 14.29 -18.00
N GLU A 347 5.52 15.41 -18.71
CA GLU A 347 4.60 16.53 -18.67
C GLU A 347 3.66 16.42 -19.88
N ARG A 348 2.34 16.46 -19.64
CA ARG A 348 1.37 16.44 -20.74
C ARG A 348 1.39 17.78 -21.48
N LYS A 349 1.42 17.74 -22.82
CA LYS A 349 1.37 18.93 -23.67
C LYS A 349 -0.04 19.51 -23.83
#